data_AF-A0A9P0Z940-F1
#
_entry.id   AF-A0A9P0Z940-F1
#
_cell.length_a   1.000
_cell.length_b   1.000
_cell.length_c   1.000
_cell.angle_alpha   90.00
_cell.angle_beta   90.00
_cell.angle_gamma   90.00
#
_symmetry.space_group_name_H-M   'P 1'
#
loop_
_entity.id
_entity.type
_entity.pdbx_description
1 polymer ?
#
loop_
_entity_poly.entity_id
_entity_poly.type
_entity_poly.pdbx_seq_one_letter_code
_entity_poly.pdbx_strand_id
1 'polypeptide(L)'
;MVLRDLPDKKLSFNRAIKYGDLVIVYEKHDAMKAVKVSEDGVLQNRFGAFKHSDWIGKSFGSKVFGHKGGFVYLLAPTPELWTLVLSHRTQILYIADISFVIMYLEIVPGCLVLESGTGSGSLTTSLARAVAPTGHVFTFDFHEQRAASARIQLLP
;
A
#
# COMPACT_ATOMS: atom_id res chain seq x y z
N MET A 1 -0.08 1.36 -18.71
CA MET A 1 -0.88 2.18 -17.76
C MET A 1 0.02 3.28 -17.24
N VAL A 2 -0.45 4.53 -17.26
CA VAL A 2 0.30 5.71 -16.78
C VAL A 2 -0.19 5.96 -15.35
N LEU A 3 0.68 5.76 -14.36
CA LEU A 3 0.39 6.18 -12.98
C LEU A 3 0.51 7.72 -12.96
N ARG A 4 -0.58 8.43 -13.28
CA ARG A 4 -0.59 9.89 -13.39
C ARG A 4 0.00 10.55 -12.15
N ASP A 5 0.76 11.62 -12.38
CA ASP A 5 1.23 12.56 -11.36
C ASP A 5 0.08 12.91 -10.39
N LEU A 6 0.29 12.62 -9.11
CA LEU A 6 -0.62 12.99 -8.04
C LEU A 6 -0.08 14.22 -7.30
N PRO A 7 -0.92 15.25 -7.07
CA PRO A 7 -0.52 16.42 -6.32
C PRO A 7 -0.33 16.07 -4.84
N ASP A 8 0.83 16.41 -4.31
CA ASP A 8 1.12 16.70 -2.89
C ASP A 8 0.86 15.63 -1.80
N LYS A 9 0.56 14.37 -2.14
CA LYS A 9 0.56 13.30 -1.12
C LYS A 9 1.93 12.67 -0.95
N LYS A 10 2.92 13.45 -0.50
CA LYS A 10 4.12 12.84 0.11
C LYS A 10 3.67 11.95 1.26
N LEU A 11 4.11 10.69 1.25
CA LEU A 11 3.99 9.76 2.38
C LEU A 11 4.76 10.34 3.57
N SER A 12 4.09 11.21 4.33
CA SER A 12 4.61 11.74 5.58
C SER A 12 4.14 10.84 6.71
N PHE A 13 5.06 10.07 7.28
CA PHE A 13 4.79 9.27 8.48
C PHE A 13 4.33 10.13 9.67
N ASN A 14 4.60 11.44 9.61
CA ASN A 14 4.28 12.40 10.66
C ASN A 14 2.90 13.08 10.47
N ARG A 15 2.17 12.76 9.40
CA ARG A 15 0.82 13.33 9.21
C ARG A 15 -0.24 12.53 9.95
N ALA A 16 -1.30 13.22 10.34
CA ALA A 16 -2.49 12.60 10.90
C ALA A 16 -3.28 11.82 9.85
N ILE A 17 -3.90 10.72 10.27
CA ILE A 17 -4.81 9.88 9.49
C ILE A 17 -6.09 10.67 9.19
N LYS A 18 -6.53 10.60 7.94
CA LYS A 18 -7.78 11.22 7.44
C LYS A 18 -8.65 10.20 6.72
N TYR A 19 -9.92 10.55 6.50
CA TYR A 19 -10.80 9.75 5.65
C TYR A 19 -10.22 9.62 4.24
N GLY A 20 -10.39 8.44 3.65
CA GLY A 20 -9.86 8.08 2.34
C GLY A 20 -8.39 7.64 2.35
N ASP A 21 -7.66 7.81 3.45
CA ASP A 21 -6.31 7.25 3.58
C ASP A 21 -6.35 5.72 3.58
N LEU A 22 -5.31 5.12 3.00
CA LEU A 22 -5.05 3.70 3.18
C LEU A 22 -4.16 3.53 4.42
N VAL A 23 -4.55 2.64 5.31
CA VAL A 23 -3.83 2.30 6.54
C VAL A 23 -3.52 0.82 6.53
N ILE A 24 -2.29 0.45 6.90
CA ILE A 24 -1.93 -0.94 7.17
C ILE A 24 -2.20 -1.21 8.65
N VAL A 25 -3.24 -1.97 8.93
CA VAL A 25 -3.57 -2.39 10.29
C VAL A 25 -2.73 -3.60 10.64
N TYR A 26 -1.77 -3.40 11.54
CA TYR A 26 -0.90 -4.44 12.06
C TYR A 26 -1.53 -5.06 13.31
N GLU A 27 -1.89 -6.34 13.21
CA GLU A 27 -2.50 -7.08 14.32
C GLU A 27 -1.46 -7.94 15.06
N LYS A 28 -0.57 -8.62 14.32
CA LYS A 28 0.60 -9.37 14.81
C LYS A 28 1.58 -9.60 13.65
N HIS A 29 2.74 -10.22 13.93
CA HIS A 29 3.84 -10.41 12.97
C HIS A 29 3.43 -11.01 11.61
N ASP A 30 2.47 -11.94 11.60
CA ASP A 30 1.97 -12.66 10.43
C ASP A 30 0.52 -12.30 10.08
N ALA A 31 -0.06 -11.26 10.68
CA ALA A 31 -1.42 -10.81 10.38
C ALA A 31 -1.50 -9.29 10.29
N MET A 32 -1.67 -8.82 9.06
CA MET A 32 -1.87 -7.42 8.73
C MET A 32 -2.96 -7.30 7.67
N LYS A 33 -3.61 -6.13 7.59
CA LYS A 33 -4.63 -5.83 6.58
C LYS A 33 -4.48 -4.41 6.06
N ALA A 34 -4.63 -4.23 4.75
CA ALA A 34 -4.84 -2.91 4.17
C ALA A 34 -6.31 -2.49 4.34
N VAL A 35 -6.54 -1.33 4.94
CA VAL A 35 -7.88 -0.79 5.21
C VAL A 35 -7.96 0.64 4.70
N LYS A 36 -8.96 0.92 3.85
CA LYS A 36 -9.28 2.28 3.44
C LYS A 36 -10.19 2.92 4.48
N VAL A 37 -9.76 4.03 5.06
CA VAL A 37 -10.47 4.72 6.14
C VAL A 37 -11.72 5.41 5.57
N SER A 38 -12.85 5.24 6.24
CA SER A 38 -14.18 5.72 5.82
C SER A 38 -14.99 6.12 7.05
N GLU A 39 -15.99 6.98 6.88
CA GLU A 39 -16.77 7.56 7.97
C GLU A 39 -17.48 6.51 8.84
N ASP A 40 -18.23 5.61 8.20
CA ASP A 40 -18.96 4.53 8.88
C ASP A 40 -18.17 3.21 8.97
N GLY A 41 -16.88 3.24 8.63
CA GLY A 41 -16.08 2.03 8.55
C GLY A 41 -15.76 1.45 9.92
N VAL A 42 -15.88 0.13 10.03
CA VAL A 42 -15.48 -0.63 11.22
C VAL A 42 -14.65 -1.82 10.79
N LEU A 43 -13.41 -1.89 11.29
CA LEU A 43 -12.60 -3.09 11.18
C LEU A 43 -13.01 -4.06 12.29
N GLN A 44 -13.44 -5.26 11.89
CA GLN A 44 -13.68 -6.37 12.80
C GLN A 44 -12.55 -7.39 12.65
N ASN A 45 -11.94 -7.76 13.78
CA ASN A 45 -11.02 -8.88 13.86
C ASN A 45 -11.13 -9.58 15.24
N ARG A 46 -10.29 -10.58 15.48
CA ARG A 46 -10.27 -11.32 16.75
C ARG A 46 -9.91 -10.48 17.98
N PHE A 47 -9.32 -9.30 17.80
CA PHE A 47 -8.96 -8.37 18.87
C PHE A 47 -10.08 -7.38 19.20
N GLY A 48 -11.13 -7.33 18.38
CA GLY A 48 -12.34 -6.54 18.63
C GLY A 48 -12.84 -5.77 17.42
N ALA A 49 -13.73 -4.83 17.70
CA ALA A 49 -14.25 -3.86 16.76
C ALA A 49 -13.49 -2.54 16.88
N PHE A 50 -13.01 -2.01 15.76
CA PHE A 50 -12.26 -0.76 15.67
C PHE A 50 -12.96 0.18 14.69
N LYS A 51 -13.60 1.24 15.21
CA LYS A 51 -14.26 2.25 14.36
C LYS A 51 -13.20 3.13 13.70
N HIS A 52 -13.35 3.36 12.41
CA HIS A 52 -12.45 4.21 11.62
C HIS A 52 -12.46 5.66 12.11
N SER A 53 -13.62 6.14 12.61
CA SER A 53 -13.76 7.45 13.26
C SER A 53 -12.74 7.67 14.38
N ASP A 54 -12.38 6.62 15.12
CA ASP A 54 -11.47 6.70 16.26
C ASP A 54 -10.00 6.81 15.82
N TRP A 55 -9.72 6.62 14.53
CA TRP A 55 -8.38 6.69 13.95
C TRP A 55 -8.06 8.09 13.43
N ILE A 56 -9.09 8.88 13.10
CA ILE A 56 -8.94 10.21 12.51
C ILE A 56 -8.19 11.12 13.48
N GLY A 57 -7.23 11.88 12.94
CA GLY A 57 -6.39 12.79 13.73
C GLY A 57 -5.21 12.12 14.44
N LYS A 58 -5.18 10.79 14.55
CA LYS A 58 -4.02 10.06 15.10
C LYS A 58 -2.89 10.01 14.08
N SER A 59 -1.65 9.99 14.56
CA SER A 59 -0.49 9.75 13.70
C SER A 59 -0.41 8.29 13.29
N PHE A 60 0.21 8.02 12.14
CA PHE A 60 0.66 6.67 11.82
C PHE A 60 1.63 6.15 12.91
N GLY A 61 1.62 4.84 13.13
CA GLY A 61 2.28 4.17 14.26
C GLY A 61 1.46 4.13 15.54
N SER A 62 0.31 4.81 15.60
CA SER A 62 -0.54 4.81 16.81
C SER A 62 -1.08 3.42 17.15
N LYS A 63 -1.03 3.09 18.44
CA LYS A 63 -1.77 1.96 19.03
C LYS A 63 -3.22 2.38 19.28
N VAL A 64 -4.16 1.59 18.81
CA VAL A 64 -5.60 1.80 19.06
C VAL A 64 -6.22 0.58 19.69
N PHE A 65 -7.16 0.80 20.61
CA PHE A 65 -7.81 -0.26 21.37
C PHE A 65 -9.20 -0.53 20.82
N GLY A 66 -9.56 -1.81 20.76
CA GLY A 66 -10.92 -2.26 20.48
C GLY A 66 -11.73 -2.31 21.76
N HIS A 67 -13.05 -2.39 21.62
CA HIS A 67 -13.97 -2.36 22.76
C HIS A 67 -13.76 -3.50 23.79
N LYS A 68 -13.12 -4.61 23.39
CA LYS A 68 -12.83 -5.78 24.25
C LYS A 68 -11.40 -5.79 24.82
N GLY A 69 -10.69 -4.66 24.80
CA GLY A 69 -9.34 -4.51 25.37
C GLY A 69 -8.18 -4.98 24.47
N GLY A 70 -8.46 -5.64 23.34
CA GLY A 70 -7.45 -5.92 22.31
C GLY A 70 -6.99 -4.64 21.61
N PHE A 71 -5.86 -4.70 20.89
CA PHE A 71 -5.30 -3.54 20.21
C PHE A 71 -4.73 -3.90 18.83
N VAL A 72 -4.57 -2.88 17.99
CA VAL A 72 -3.84 -2.94 16.72
C VAL A 72 -2.97 -1.69 16.57
N TYR A 73 -1.98 -1.74 15.68
CA TYR A 73 -1.20 -0.57 15.27
C TYR A 73 -1.64 -0.09 13.87
N LEU A 74 -1.70 1.22 13.69
CA LEU A 74 -2.10 1.86 12.43
C LEU A 74 -0.86 2.33 11.67
N LEU A 75 -0.33 1.52 10.77
CA LEU A 75 0.91 1.81 10.04
C LEU A 75 0.64 2.53 8.72
N ALA A 76 1.57 3.39 8.32
CA ALA A 76 1.54 4.01 7.00
C ALA A 76 1.80 2.94 5.92
N PRO A 77 1.15 3.04 4.74
CA PRO A 77 1.37 2.08 3.67
C PRO A 77 2.75 2.29 3.06
N THR A 78 3.54 1.22 3.01
CA THR A 78 4.79 1.15 2.24
C THR A 78 4.69 0.01 1.23
N PRO A 79 5.47 0.03 0.13
CA PRO A 79 5.55 -1.10 -0.78
C PRO A 79 5.83 -2.45 -0.09
N GLU A 80 6.69 -2.49 0.93
CA GLU A 80 6.98 -3.71 1.69
C GLU A 80 5.75 -4.25 2.41
N LEU A 81 5.06 -3.37 3.15
CA LEU A 81 3.85 -3.76 3.88
C LEU A 81 2.72 -4.10 2.92
N TRP A 82 2.60 -3.37 1.82
CA TRP A 82 1.63 -3.63 0.76
C TRP A 82 1.81 -5.01 0.14
N THR A 83 3.05 -5.39 -0.17
CA THR A 83 3.40 -6.74 -0.67
C THR A 83 2.88 -7.86 0.22
N LEU A 84 2.79 -7.63 1.55
CA LEU A 84 2.32 -8.61 2.51
C LEU A 84 0.79 -8.67 2.65
N VAL A 85 0.05 -7.64 2.22
CA VAL A 85 -1.40 -7.53 2.45
C VAL A 85 -2.23 -7.39 1.18
N LEU A 86 -1.60 -7.17 0.02
CA LEU A 86 -2.30 -7.03 -1.24
C LEU A 86 -3.06 -8.31 -1.57
N SER A 87 -4.20 -8.16 -2.25
CA SER A 87 -4.97 -9.32 -2.68
C SER A 87 -4.29 -10.02 -3.85
N HIS A 88 -3.78 -11.23 -3.61
CA HIS A 88 -3.14 -12.05 -4.63
C HIS A 88 -4.15 -12.44 -5.73
N ARG A 89 -3.88 -11.98 -6.95
CA ARG A 89 -4.55 -12.45 -8.18
C ARG A 89 -3.63 -13.31 -9.04
N THR A 90 -2.33 -13.19 -8.77
CA THR A 90 -1.24 -13.85 -9.47
C THR A 90 -0.18 -14.24 -8.44
N GLN A 91 0.78 -15.06 -8.86
CA GLN A 91 2.07 -15.11 -8.17
C GLN A 91 2.70 -13.71 -8.18
N ILE A 92 3.39 -13.36 -7.09
CA ILE A 92 4.06 -12.06 -6.92
C ILE A 92 5.54 -12.25 -6.61
N LEU A 93 6.33 -11.19 -6.84
CA LEU A 93 7.64 -11.06 -6.22
C LEU A 93 7.51 -10.53 -4.80
N TYR A 94 8.38 -11.02 -3.91
CA TYR A 94 8.53 -10.53 -2.55
C TYR A 94 9.77 -9.63 -2.42
N ILE A 95 9.92 -9.00 -1.25
CA ILE A 95 10.88 -7.90 -1.07
C ILE A 95 12.33 -8.27 -1.38
N ALA A 96 12.75 -9.51 -1.13
CA ALA A 96 14.10 -9.96 -1.45
C ALA A 96 14.37 -9.89 -2.95
N ASP A 97 13.52 -10.49 -3.78
CA ASP A 97 13.68 -10.46 -5.24
C ASP A 97 13.48 -9.05 -5.80
N ILE A 98 12.51 -8.30 -5.28
CA ILE A 98 12.27 -6.92 -5.69
C ILE A 98 13.49 -6.04 -5.41
N SER A 99 14.15 -6.22 -4.26
CA SER A 99 15.37 -5.47 -3.95
C SER A 99 16.50 -5.76 -4.93
N PHE A 100 16.65 -7.02 -5.36
CA PHE A 100 17.62 -7.37 -6.39
C PHE A 100 17.25 -6.76 -7.74
N VAL A 101 15.99 -6.85 -8.17
CA VAL A 101 15.54 -6.24 -9.43
C VAL A 101 15.84 -4.74 -9.48
N ILE A 102 15.49 -4.01 -8.42
CA ILE A 102 15.73 -2.55 -8.34
C ILE A 102 17.23 -2.25 -8.37
N MET A 103 18.04 -3.01 -7.61
CA MET A 103 19.48 -2.81 -7.52
C MET A 103 20.20 -3.13 -8.83
N TYR A 104 19.94 -4.28 -9.44
CA TYR A 104 20.62 -4.74 -10.66
C TYR A 104 20.22 -3.95 -11.90
N LEU A 105 19.01 -3.39 -11.94
CA LEU A 105 18.55 -2.51 -13.01
C LEU A 105 18.88 -1.03 -12.75
N GLU A 106 19.64 -0.74 -11.68
CA GLU A 106 20.07 0.61 -11.29
C GLU A 106 18.91 1.62 -11.26
N ILE A 107 17.75 1.18 -10.75
CA ILE A 107 16.54 2.00 -10.73
C ILE A 107 16.68 3.06 -9.64
N VAL A 108 16.72 4.31 -10.08
CA VAL A 108 16.89 5.49 -9.24
C VAL A 108 15.80 6.53 -9.52
N PRO A 109 15.62 7.55 -8.65
CA PRO A 109 14.70 8.64 -8.91
C PRO A 109 14.89 9.26 -10.29
N GLY A 110 13.80 9.43 -11.04
CA GLY A 110 13.82 9.96 -12.41
C GLY A 110 13.81 8.90 -13.52
N CYS A 111 14.07 7.63 -13.21
CA CYS A 111 14.04 6.58 -14.23
C CYS A 111 12.65 6.40 -14.87
N LEU A 112 12.63 6.09 -16.16
CA LEU A 112 11.45 5.58 -16.86
C LEU A 112 11.55 4.06 -16.93
N VAL A 113 10.62 3.36 -16.30
CA VAL A 113 10.64 1.89 -16.21
C VAL A 113 9.46 1.31 -16.96
N LEU A 114 9.72 0.33 -17.82
CA LEU A 114 8.69 -0.48 -18.47
C LEU A 114 8.53 -1.80 -17.71
N GLU A 115 7.31 -2.10 -17.28
CA GLU A 115 6.96 -3.34 -16.61
C GLU A 115 5.88 -4.09 -17.40
N SER A 116 6.05 -5.40 -17.56
CA SER A 116 5.01 -6.32 -18.03
C SER A 116 5.29 -7.72 -17.46
N GLY A 117 4.38 -8.40 -16.78
CA GLY A 117 2.98 -8.05 -16.50
C GLY A 117 2.73 -7.34 -15.16
N THR A 118 1.71 -6.47 -15.08
CA THR A 118 1.32 -5.78 -13.81
C THR A 118 0.91 -6.77 -12.70
N GLY A 119 0.14 -7.81 -13.06
CA GLY A 119 -0.29 -8.84 -12.12
C GLY A 119 -1.05 -8.28 -10.92
N SER A 120 -0.55 -8.58 -9.72
CA SER A 120 -1.14 -8.08 -8.46
C SER A 120 -0.56 -6.73 -8.00
N GLY A 121 0.45 -6.19 -8.68
CA GLY A 121 1.01 -4.86 -8.42
C GLY A 121 2.10 -4.78 -7.33
N SER A 122 2.64 -5.92 -6.87
CA SER A 122 3.71 -5.97 -5.86
C SER A 122 4.98 -5.24 -6.32
N LEU A 123 5.52 -5.66 -7.48
CA LEU A 123 6.71 -5.04 -8.07
C LEU A 123 6.43 -3.60 -8.50
N THR A 124 5.32 -3.37 -9.21
CA THR A 124 4.86 -2.05 -9.67
C THR A 124 4.92 -0.99 -8.57
N THR A 125 4.43 -1.31 -7.38
CA THR A 125 4.37 -0.37 -6.24
C THR A 125 5.78 -0.01 -5.73
N SER A 126 6.69 -0.98 -5.73
CA SER A 126 8.09 -0.75 -5.35
C SER A 126 8.86 0.04 -6.40
N LEU A 127 8.63 -0.25 -7.69
CA LEU A 127 9.16 0.52 -8.81
C LEU A 127 8.68 1.97 -8.76
N ALA A 128 7.39 2.19 -8.53
CA ALA A 128 6.81 3.54 -8.44
C ALA A 128 7.48 4.38 -7.35
N ARG A 129 7.74 3.80 -6.17
CA ARG A 129 8.51 4.47 -5.12
C ARG A 129 9.96 4.73 -5.53
N ALA A 130 10.62 3.78 -6.20
CA ALA A 130 12.03 3.90 -6.58
C ALA A 130 12.26 5.02 -7.61
N VAL A 131 11.33 5.20 -8.56
CA VAL A 131 11.46 6.21 -9.61
C VAL A 131 10.96 7.60 -9.20
N ALA A 132 10.16 7.71 -8.14
CA ALA A 132 9.65 8.97 -7.62
C ALA A 132 10.80 9.92 -7.19
N PRO A 133 10.62 11.26 -7.24
CA PRO A 133 9.38 11.96 -7.58
C PRO A 133 9.24 12.33 -9.07
N THR A 134 10.29 12.15 -9.88
CA THR A 134 10.33 12.65 -11.27
C THR A 134 10.31 11.56 -12.34
N GLY A 135 10.46 10.30 -11.96
CA GLY A 135 10.41 9.16 -12.88
C GLY A 135 9.02 8.60 -13.04
N HIS A 136 8.89 7.55 -13.85
CA HIS A 136 7.59 6.97 -14.18
C HIS A 136 7.67 5.48 -14.45
N VAL A 137 6.64 4.73 -14.03
CA VAL A 137 6.50 3.30 -14.34
C VAL A 137 5.37 3.10 -15.34
N PHE A 138 5.71 2.63 -16.54
CA PHE A 138 4.76 2.18 -17.54
C PHE A 138 4.53 0.68 -17.37
N THR A 139 3.43 0.31 -16.71
CA THR A 139 3.09 -1.11 -16.51
C THR A 139 1.98 -1.59 -17.43
N PHE A 140 2.06 -2.83 -17.91
CA PHE A 140 1.10 -3.43 -18.83
C PHE A 140 0.63 -4.79 -18.31
N ASP A 141 -0.66 -5.10 -18.45
CA ASP A 141 -1.20 -6.44 -18.24
C ASP A 141 -2.23 -6.70 -19.34
N PHE A 142 -2.07 -7.81 -20.06
CA PHE A 142 -2.95 -8.17 -21.17
C PHE A 142 -4.34 -8.61 -20.67
N HIS A 143 -4.44 -9.05 -19.41
CA HIS A 143 -5.67 -9.53 -18.82
C HIS A 143 -6.49 -8.36 -18.27
N GLU A 144 -7.54 -7.99 -18.98
CA GLU A 144 -8.32 -6.78 -18.73
C GLU A 144 -8.78 -6.64 -17.27
N GLN A 145 -9.30 -7.70 -16.65
CA GLN A 145 -9.76 -7.66 -15.26
C GLN A 145 -8.62 -7.38 -14.26
N ARG A 146 -7.40 -7.86 -14.56
CA ARG A 146 -6.22 -7.62 -13.71
C ARG A 146 -5.75 -6.18 -13.87
N ALA A 147 -5.68 -5.69 -15.11
CA ALA A 147 -5.38 -4.29 -15.39
C ALA A 147 -6.41 -3.34 -14.75
N ALA A 148 -7.70 -3.66 -14.81
CA ALA A 148 -8.76 -2.88 -14.18
C ALA A 148 -8.65 -2.87 -12.65
N SER A 149 -8.35 -4.01 -12.04
CA SER A 149 -8.13 -4.11 -10.59
C SER A 149 -6.91 -3.31 -10.14
N ALA A 150 -5.80 -3.41 -10.89
CA ALA A 150 -4.57 -2.67 -10.59
C ALA A 150 -4.78 -1.15 -10.64
N ARG A 151 -5.58 -0.64 -11.59
CA ARG A 151 -5.95 0.79 -11.67
C ARG A 151 -6.61 1.34 -10.40
N ILE A 152 -7.34 0.50 -9.68
CA ILE A 152 -8.06 0.89 -8.46
C ILE A 152 -7.17 0.74 -7.21
N GLN A 153 -6.29 -0.25 -7.22
CA GLN A 153 -5.58 -0.71 -6.02
C GLN A 153 -4.16 -0.19 -5.87
N LEU A 154 -3.49 0.15 -6.97
CA LEU A 154 -2.11 0.64 -6.87
C LEU A 154 -2.10 1.90 -5.98
N LEU A 155 -1.21 1.85 -4.99
CA LEU A 155 -1.11 2.90 -3.98
C LEU A 155 -0.89 4.25 -4.69
N PRO A 156 -1.65 5.29 -4.32
CA PRO A 156 -1.31 6.64 -4.72
C PRO A 156 0.03 7.08 -4.13
#